data_AF-A0A9W7BVG0-F1
#
_entry.id   AF-A0A9W7BVG0-F1
#
_cell.length_a   1.000
_cell.length_b   1.000
_cell.length_c   1.000
_cell.angle_alpha   90.00
_cell.angle_beta   90.00
_cell.angle_gamma   90.00
#
_symmetry.space_group_name_H-M   'P 1'
#
loop_
_entity.id
_entity.type
_entity.pdbx_description
1 polymer ?
#
loop_
_entity_poly.entity_id
_entity_poly.type
_entity_poly.pdbx_seq_one_letter_code
_entity_poly.pdbx_strand_id
1 'polypeptide(L)'
;MSEQANVDSTPESQMAYYSEHALPTALIDLRNKHGYVSEVIKYCEAAYLTNDKKEIEAQTKEYMADALGAVVKDIELITSNLTSFLDLQIDAIDSLTPQLDLVKNRIALVKAQHAQNRLQRARKTVTGQVLEEKKEALEEDQKSLNSRKLPEYTRVPLQDRLKMLDGVGHCLNKS
;
A
#
# COMPACT_ATOMS: atom_id res chain seq x y z
N MET A 1 -24.14 -27.52 -34.65
CA MET A 1 -23.24 -28.04 -33.61
C MET A 1 -22.38 -26.87 -33.20
N SER A 2 -22.79 -26.17 -32.14
CA SER A 2 -22.14 -24.95 -31.69
C SER A 2 -21.13 -25.33 -30.61
N GLU A 3 -19.87 -25.14 -30.94
CA GLU A 3 -18.73 -25.31 -30.06
C GLU A 3 -18.80 -24.21 -29.00
N GLN A 4 -19.45 -24.52 -27.87
CA GLN A 4 -19.34 -23.71 -26.65
C GLN A 4 -17.93 -23.89 -26.12
N ALA A 5 -17.01 -23.07 -26.61
CA ALA A 5 -15.72 -22.87 -26.01
C ALA A 5 -15.95 -22.47 -24.55
N ASN A 6 -15.46 -23.32 -23.65
CA ASN A 6 -15.43 -23.10 -22.21
C ASN A 6 -14.48 -21.92 -21.97
N VAL A 7 -14.99 -20.70 -22.07
CA VAL A 7 -14.26 -19.48 -21.73
C VAL A 7 -13.96 -19.57 -20.25
N ASP A 8 -12.67 -19.68 -19.90
CA ASP A 8 -12.20 -19.63 -18.51
C ASP A 8 -12.94 -18.50 -17.79
N SER A 9 -13.75 -18.85 -16.79
CA SER A 9 -14.70 -17.93 -16.17
C SER A 9 -14.01 -16.97 -15.18
N THR A 10 -12.78 -16.57 -15.45
CA THR A 10 -12.07 -15.61 -14.61
C THR A 10 -12.54 -14.20 -14.92
N PRO A 11 -12.60 -13.30 -13.91
CA PRO A 11 -13.01 -11.92 -14.13
C PRO A 11 -12.10 -11.21 -15.16
N GLU A 12 -10.82 -11.56 -15.23
CA GLU A 12 -9.88 -11.02 -16.23
C GLU A 12 -10.23 -11.46 -17.66
N SER A 13 -10.62 -12.73 -17.85
CA SER A 13 -11.05 -13.23 -19.16
C SER A 13 -12.36 -12.58 -19.60
N GLN A 14 -13.30 -12.40 -18.67
CA GLN A 14 -14.56 -11.69 -18.93
C GLN A 14 -14.31 -10.23 -19.31
N MET A 15 -13.42 -9.52 -18.59
CA MET A 15 -13.02 -8.17 -18.95
C MET A 15 -12.39 -8.08 -20.34
N ALA A 16 -11.49 -9.02 -20.68
CA ALA A 16 -10.89 -9.09 -22.01
C ALA A 16 -11.96 -9.32 -23.09
N TYR A 17 -12.91 -10.21 -22.85
CA TYR A 17 -14.02 -10.45 -23.77
C TYR A 17 -14.86 -9.19 -24.02
N TYR A 18 -15.26 -8.46 -22.97
CA TYR A 18 -16.04 -7.24 -23.13
C TYR A 18 -15.25 -6.15 -23.89
N SER A 19 -13.97 -5.98 -23.57
CA SER A 19 -13.11 -4.96 -24.17
C SER A 19 -12.76 -5.25 -25.63
N GLU A 20 -12.45 -6.51 -25.96
CA GLU A 20 -11.93 -6.88 -27.28
C GLU A 20 -13.04 -7.30 -28.27
N HIS A 21 -14.14 -7.85 -27.77
CA HIS A 21 -15.17 -8.45 -28.61
C HIS A 21 -16.54 -7.80 -28.39
N ALA A 22 -17.13 -7.91 -27.19
CA ALA A 22 -18.55 -7.59 -27.00
C ALA A 22 -18.89 -6.12 -27.25
N LEU A 23 -18.08 -5.18 -26.74
CA LEU A 23 -18.31 -3.75 -26.95
C LEU A 23 -17.97 -3.30 -28.38
N PRO A 24 -16.79 -3.65 -28.95
CA PRO A 24 -16.49 -3.29 -30.34
C PRO A 24 -17.49 -3.84 -31.35
N THR A 25 -17.90 -5.11 -31.20
CA THR A 25 -18.89 -5.72 -32.10
C THR A 25 -20.24 -5.03 -32.01
N ALA A 26 -20.76 -4.77 -30.80
CA ALA A 26 -22.04 -4.10 -30.64
C ALA A 26 -22.03 -2.67 -31.21
N LEU A 27 -20.91 -1.94 -31.09
CA LEU A 27 -20.73 -0.62 -31.68
C LEU A 27 -20.64 -0.66 -33.22
N ILE A 28 -19.98 -1.68 -33.78
CA ILE A 28 -19.92 -1.90 -35.23
C ILE A 28 -21.32 -2.23 -35.77
N ASP A 29 -22.08 -3.08 -35.08
CA ASP A 29 -23.42 -3.46 -35.49
C ASP A 29 -24.37 -2.25 -35.48
N LEU A 30 -24.31 -1.41 -34.43
CA LEU A 30 -25.06 -0.16 -34.37
C LEU A 30 -24.70 0.78 -35.52
N ARG A 31 -23.41 0.91 -35.84
CA ARG A 31 -22.95 1.72 -36.98
C ARG A 31 -23.46 1.18 -38.31
N ASN A 32 -23.43 -0.14 -38.51
CA ASN A 32 -23.91 -0.77 -39.73
C ASN A 32 -25.42 -0.56 -39.89
N LYS A 33 -26.19 -0.68 -38.82
CA LYS A 33 -27.64 -0.41 -38.83
C LYS A 33 -27.96 1.05 -39.12
N HIS A 34 -27.17 2.01 -38.62
CA HIS A 34 -27.32 3.40 -39.03
C HIS A 34 -27.17 3.57 -40.56
N GLY A 35 -26.21 2.86 -41.17
CA GLY A 35 -26.07 2.82 -42.63
C GLY A 35 -27.31 2.27 -43.33
N TYR A 36 -27.81 1.12 -42.87
CA TYR A 36 -29.03 0.50 -43.40
C TYR A 36 -30.26 1.41 -43.28
N VAL A 37 -30.48 2.05 -42.14
CA VAL A 37 -31.61 2.98 -41.94
C VAL A 37 -31.53 4.15 -42.92
N SER A 38 -30.33 4.67 -43.18
CA SER A 38 -30.14 5.73 -44.19
C SER A 38 -30.54 5.28 -45.59
N GLU A 39 -30.23 4.03 -45.96
CA GLU A 39 -30.64 3.45 -47.26
C GLU A 39 -32.15 3.25 -47.34
N VAL A 40 -32.78 2.76 -46.27
CA VAL A 40 -34.23 2.59 -46.18
C VAL A 40 -34.96 3.93 -46.31
N ILE A 41 -34.45 4.98 -45.67
CA ILE A 41 -35.00 6.34 -45.81
C ILE A 41 -34.95 6.80 -47.27
N LYS A 42 -33.79 6.67 -47.94
CA LYS A 42 -33.64 7.03 -49.36
C LYS A 42 -34.59 6.24 -50.25
N TYR A 43 -34.77 4.95 -49.97
CA TYR A 43 -35.73 4.10 -50.67
C TYR A 43 -37.16 4.61 -50.49
N CYS A 44 -37.58 4.88 -49.25
CA CYS A 44 -38.92 5.38 -48.96
C CYS A 44 -39.18 6.75 -49.62
N GLU A 45 -38.20 7.65 -49.60
CA GLU A 45 -38.27 8.95 -50.28
C GLU A 45 -38.44 8.80 -51.80
N ALA A 46 -37.64 7.94 -52.44
CA ALA A 46 -37.72 7.70 -53.88
C ALA A 46 -39.03 7.00 -54.28
N ALA A 47 -39.47 6.02 -53.49
CA ALA A 47 -40.71 5.28 -53.71
C ALA A 47 -41.94 6.19 -53.55
N TYR A 48 -41.93 7.13 -52.61
CA TYR A 48 -43.04 8.06 -52.38
C TYR A 48 -43.26 9.03 -53.55
N LEU A 49 -42.21 9.33 -54.31
CA LEU A 49 -42.28 10.18 -55.50
C LEU A 49 -42.82 9.44 -56.73
N THR A 50 -42.72 8.10 -56.76
CA THR A 50 -42.94 7.30 -57.98
C THR A 50 -44.13 6.34 -57.89
N ASN A 51 -44.53 5.91 -56.68
CA ASN A 51 -45.56 4.90 -56.44
C ASN A 51 -46.80 5.48 -55.72
N ASP A 52 -47.75 4.62 -55.35
CA ASP A 52 -48.94 5.00 -54.59
C ASP A 52 -48.55 5.49 -53.19
N LYS A 53 -48.80 6.78 -52.94
CA LYS A 53 -48.41 7.48 -51.72
C LYS A 53 -48.97 6.84 -50.45
N LYS A 54 -50.20 6.32 -50.49
CA LYS A 54 -50.83 5.74 -49.28
C LYS A 54 -50.18 4.42 -48.85
N GLU A 55 -49.81 3.60 -49.82
CA GLU A 55 -49.15 2.32 -49.56
C GLU A 55 -47.72 2.53 -49.07
N ILE A 56 -46.97 3.43 -49.74
CA ILE A 56 -45.61 3.78 -49.32
C ILE A 56 -45.61 4.44 -47.93
N GLU A 57 -46.59 5.27 -47.60
CA GLU A 57 -46.70 5.86 -46.26
C GLU A 57 -46.87 4.78 -45.17
N ALA A 58 -47.69 3.76 -45.42
CA ALA A 58 -47.88 2.65 -44.48
C ALA A 58 -46.59 1.82 -44.32
N GLN A 59 -45.94 1.45 -45.42
CA GLN A 59 -44.66 0.73 -45.39
C GLN A 59 -43.56 1.53 -44.71
N THR A 60 -43.49 2.85 -44.96
CA THR A 60 -42.51 3.74 -44.32
C THR A 60 -42.68 3.75 -42.79
N LYS A 61 -43.93 3.75 -42.29
CA LYS A 61 -44.21 3.70 -40.84
C LYS A 61 -43.73 2.38 -40.23
N GLU A 62 -43.94 1.27 -40.91
CA GLU A 62 -43.47 -0.05 -40.47
C GLU A 62 -41.94 -0.11 -40.42
N TYR A 63 -41.27 0.30 -41.51
CA TYR A 63 -39.81 0.38 -41.55
C TYR A 63 -39.21 1.31 -40.49
N MET A 64 -39.86 2.44 -40.21
CA MET A 64 -39.45 3.36 -39.14
C MET A 64 -39.58 2.72 -37.75
N ALA A 65 -40.67 2.01 -37.49
CA ALA A 65 -40.89 1.32 -36.23
C ALA A 65 -39.86 0.21 -36.00
N ASP A 66 -39.58 -0.58 -37.04
CA ASP A 66 -38.57 -1.64 -37.00
C ASP A 66 -37.15 -1.10 -36.83
N ALA A 67 -36.81 -0.04 -37.57
CA ALA A 67 -35.53 0.65 -37.44
C ALA A 67 -35.32 1.19 -36.03
N LEU A 68 -36.34 1.86 -35.47
CA LEU A 68 -36.28 2.38 -34.11
C LEU A 68 -36.13 1.25 -33.09
N GLY A 69 -36.92 0.18 -33.22
CA GLY A 69 -36.84 -0.97 -32.33
C GLY A 69 -35.47 -1.67 -32.37
N ALA A 70 -34.86 -1.77 -33.56
CA ALA A 70 -33.54 -2.35 -33.73
C ALA A 70 -32.43 -1.50 -33.09
N VAL A 71 -32.49 -0.18 -33.26
CA VAL A 71 -31.53 0.76 -32.66
C VAL A 71 -31.65 0.77 -31.14
N VAL A 72 -32.86 0.77 -30.59
CA VAL A 72 -33.09 0.73 -29.13
C VAL A 72 -32.50 -0.55 -28.52
N LYS A 73 -32.75 -1.72 -29.12
CA LYS A 73 -32.19 -2.99 -28.65
C LYS A 73 -30.66 -2.99 -28.63
N ASP A 74 -30.03 -2.38 -29.63
CA ASP A 74 -28.57 -2.28 -29.67
C ASP A 74 -28.03 -1.34 -28.59
N ILE A 75 -28.70 -0.21 -28.37
CA ILE A 75 -28.33 0.70 -27.28
C ILE A 75 -28.46 -0.01 -25.92
N GLU A 76 -29.54 -0.76 -25.71
CA GLU A 76 -29.73 -1.58 -24.50
C GLU A 76 -28.61 -2.60 -24.34
N LEU A 77 -28.24 -3.31 -25.41
CA LEU A 77 -27.14 -4.29 -25.39
C LEU A 77 -25.79 -3.64 -25.08
N ILE A 78 -25.47 -2.52 -25.73
CA ILE A 78 -24.23 -1.76 -25.48
C ILE A 78 -24.20 -1.29 -24.02
N THR A 79 -25.31 -0.75 -23.52
CA THR A 79 -25.41 -0.26 -22.15
C THR A 79 -25.21 -1.40 -21.16
N SER A 80 -25.87 -2.55 -21.39
CA SER A 80 -25.71 -3.74 -20.55
C SER A 80 -24.25 -4.22 -20.54
N ASN A 81 -23.61 -4.30 -21.71
CA ASN A 81 -22.22 -4.71 -21.83
C ASN A 81 -21.27 -3.73 -21.12
N LEU A 82 -21.53 -2.42 -21.23
CA LEU A 82 -20.76 -1.39 -20.55
C LEU A 82 -20.90 -1.48 -19.02
N THR A 83 -22.13 -1.66 -18.52
CA THR A 83 -22.38 -1.84 -17.09
C THR A 83 -21.64 -3.06 -16.56
N SER A 84 -21.79 -4.22 -17.20
CA SER A 84 -21.07 -5.43 -16.81
C SER A 84 -19.55 -5.24 -16.81
N PHE A 85 -19.01 -4.55 -17.82
CA PHE A 85 -17.57 -4.27 -17.89
C PHE A 85 -17.09 -3.33 -16.77
N LEU A 86 -17.87 -2.30 -16.45
CA LEU A 86 -17.56 -1.37 -15.36
C LEU A 86 -17.66 -2.05 -13.99
N ASP A 87 -18.65 -2.89 -13.77
CA ASP A 87 -18.79 -3.65 -12.52
C ASP A 87 -17.56 -4.54 -12.29
N LEU A 88 -17.10 -5.25 -13.33
CA LEU A 88 -15.86 -6.04 -13.25
C LEU A 88 -14.63 -5.18 -12.95
N GLN A 89 -14.55 -3.96 -13.49
CA GLN A 89 -13.47 -3.03 -13.18
C GLN A 89 -13.51 -2.55 -11.73
N ILE A 90 -14.71 -2.28 -11.20
CA ILE A 90 -14.91 -1.88 -9.81
C ILE A 90 -14.49 -3.02 -8.88
N ASP A 91 -14.94 -4.24 -9.14
CA ASP A 91 -14.57 -5.43 -8.36
C ASP A 91 -13.04 -5.65 -8.37
N ALA A 92 -12.41 -5.47 -9.53
CA ALA A 92 -10.95 -5.57 -9.65
C ALA A 92 -10.23 -4.50 -8.80
N ILE A 93 -10.69 -3.24 -8.82
CA ILE A 93 -10.14 -2.15 -8.00
C ILE A 93 -10.35 -2.43 -6.50
N ASP A 94 -11.54 -2.87 -6.12
CA ASP A 94 -11.86 -3.20 -4.73
C ASP A 94 -10.99 -4.35 -4.22
N SER A 95 -10.64 -5.31 -5.09
CA SER A 95 -9.70 -6.39 -4.75
C SER A 95 -8.25 -5.93 -4.55
N LEU A 96 -7.84 -4.82 -5.17
CA LEU A 96 -6.49 -4.25 -5.05
C LEU A 96 -6.30 -3.50 -3.73
N THR A 97 -7.36 -2.87 -3.21
CA THR A 97 -7.34 -2.12 -1.95
C THR A 97 -6.77 -2.93 -0.77
N PRO A 98 -7.29 -4.13 -0.42
CA PRO A 98 -6.76 -4.91 0.70
C PRO A 98 -5.34 -5.44 0.43
N GLN A 99 -4.98 -5.69 -0.82
CA GLN A 99 -3.62 -6.10 -1.19
C GLN A 99 -2.62 -4.96 -0.92
N LEU A 100 -3.00 -3.74 -1.27
CA LEU A 100 -2.19 -2.55 -1.01
C LEU A 100 -2.03 -2.29 0.49
N ASP A 101 -3.10 -2.45 1.27
CA ASP A 101 -3.06 -2.35 2.72
C ASP A 101 -2.15 -3.42 3.35
N LEU A 102 -2.18 -4.66 2.84
CA LEU A 102 -1.27 -5.72 3.29
C LEU A 102 0.19 -5.34 3.01
N VAL A 103 0.49 -4.85 1.80
CA VAL A 103 1.85 -4.42 1.43
C VAL A 103 2.30 -3.25 2.31
N LYS A 104 1.44 -2.25 2.53
CA LYS A 104 1.71 -1.11 3.41
C LYS A 104 2.02 -1.56 4.84
N ASN A 105 1.24 -2.49 5.38
CA ASN A 105 1.45 -3.04 6.71
C ASN A 105 2.76 -3.83 6.81
N ARG A 106 3.09 -4.64 5.80
CA ARG A 106 4.38 -5.34 5.72
C ARG A 106 5.55 -4.38 5.69
N ILE A 107 5.48 -3.32 4.89
CA ILE A 107 6.52 -2.28 4.83
C ILE A 107 6.67 -1.59 6.18
N ALA A 108 5.56 -1.24 6.85
CA ALA A 108 5.58 -0.61 8.17
C ALA A 108 6.25 -1.52 9.21
N LEU A 109 5.94 -2.82 9.20
CA LEU A 109 6.54 -3.81 10.09
C LEU A 109 8.04 -3.95 9.86
N VAL A 110 8.48 -4.07 8.59
CA VAL A 110 9.90 -4.15 8.25
C VAL A 110 10.64 -2.87 8.68
N LYS A 111 10.05 -1.69 8.46
CA LYS A 111 10.61 -0.41 8.92
C LYS A 111 10.75 -0.37 10.45
N ALA A 112 9.72 -0.79 11.18
CA ALA A 112 9.73 -0.85 12.64
C ALA A 112 10.80 -1.82 13.17
N GLN A 113 10.88 -3.02 12.60
CA GLN A 113 11.89 -4.02 12.96
C GLN A 113 13.30 -3.53 12.67
N HIS A 114 13.52 -2.88 11.52
CA HIS A 114 14.80 -2.29 11.19
C HIS A 114 15.20 -1.17 12.16
N ALA A 115 14.26 -0.29 12.53
CA ALA A 115 14.49 0.75 13.53
C ALA A 115 14.82 0.15 14.90
N GLN A 116 14.08 -0.87 15.34
CA GLN A 116 14.33 -1.59 16.59
C GLN A 116 15.71 -2.25 16.60
N ASN A 117 16.10 -2.92 15.52
CA ASN A 117 17.43 -3.53 15.39
C ASN A 117 18.55 -2.49 15.46
N ARG A 118 18.37 -1.32 14.83
CA ARG A 118 19.33 -0.21 14.93
C ARG A 118 19.44 0.31 16.36
N LEU A 119 18.31 0.51 17.04
CA LEU A 119 18.28 0.94 18.43
C LEU A 119 18.95 -0.08 19.36
N GLN A 120 18.70 -1.37 19.17
CA GLN A 120 19.34 -2.42 19.96
C GLN A 120 20.86 -2.45 19.76
N ARG A 121 21.35 -2.29 18.52
CA ARG A 121 22.78 -2.19 18.23
C ARG A 121 23.40 -0.98 18.92
N ALA A 122 22.79 0.19 18.79
CA ALA A 122 23.25 1.42 19.44
C ALA A 122 23.24 1.29 20.98
N ARG A 123 22.22 0.66 21.56
CA ARG A 123 22.16 0.43 23.01
C ARG A 123 23.28 -0.52 23.48
N LYS A 124 23.57 -1.58 22.72
CA LYS A 124 24.68 -2.50 23.04
C LYS A 124 26.03 -1.79 22.98
N THR A 125 26.26 -0.92 22.00
CA THR A 125 27.51 -0.15 21.91
C THR A 125 27.66 0.81 23.09
N VAL A 126 26.59 1.54 23.45
CA VAL A 126 26.61 2.45 24.62
C VAL A 126 26.82 1.67 25.93
N THR A 127 26.12 0.54 26.11
CA THR A 127 26.27 -0.28 27.32
C THR A 127 27.67 -0.87 27.40
N GLY A 128 28.24 -1.30 26.28
CA GLY A 128 29.62 -1.79 26.19
C GLY A 128 30.63 -0.69 26.56
N GLN A 129 30.48 0.52 26.02
CA GLN A 129 31.32 1.67 26.37
C GLN A 129 31.27 1.99 27.87
N VAL A 130 30.07 2.05 28.46
CA VAL A 130 29.90 2.27 29.91
C VAL A 130 30.55 1.17 30.74
N LEU A 131 30.54 -0.08 30.27
CA LEU A 131 31.19 -1.19 30.97
C LEU A 131 32.71 -1.12 30.86
N GLU A 132 33.27 -0.72 29.72
CA GLU A 132 34.72 -0.54 29.56
C GLU A 132 35.22 0.65 30.39
N GLU A 133 34.53 1.80 30.36
CA GLU A 133 34.86 2.96 31.22
C GLU A 133 34.87 2.59 32.71
N LYS A 134 33.91 1.75 33.16
CA LYS A 134 33.88 1.26 34.54
C LYS A 134 35.03 0.31 34.88
N LYS A 135 35.48 -0.53 33.94
CA LYS A 135 36.64 -1.41 34.16
C LYS A 135 37.92 -0.60 34.27
N GLU A 136 38.12 0.36 33.39
CA GLU A 136 39.29 1.25 33.41
C GLU A 136 39.39 2.01 34.75
N ALA A 137 38.28 2.56 35.24
CA ALA A 137 38.22 3.22 36.55
C ALA A 137 38.57 2.26 37.71
N LEU A 138 38.07 1.01 37.68
CA LEU A 138 38.39 0.01 38.71
C LEU A 138 39.86 -0.43 38.66
N GLU A 139 40.45 -0.56 37.47
CA GLU A 139 41.87 -0.86 37.33
C GLU A 139 42.77 0.28 37.83
N GLU A 140 42.37 1.53 37.58
CA GLU A 140 43.06 2.71 38.10
C GLU A 140 42.99 2.78 39.63
N ASP A 141 41.80 2.57 40.22
CA ASP A 141 41.62 2.50 41.66
C ASP A 141 42.45 1.38 42.28
N GLN A 142 42.51 0.21 41.65
CA GLN A 142 43.30 -0.92 42.15
C GLN A 142 44.81 -0.66 42.07
N LYS A 143 45.29 0.01 41.02
CA LYS A 143 46.68 0.49 40.93
C LYS A 143 46.99 1.54 42.01
N SER A 144 46.06 2.44 42.30
CA SER A 144 46.21 3.44 43.37
C SER A 144 46.28 2.80 44.76
N LEU A 145 45.47 1.78 45.02
CA LEU A 145 45.47 1.02 46.27
C LEU A 145 46.76 0.21 46.45
N ASN A 146 47.22 -0.45 45.39
CA ASN A 146 48.43 -1.27 45.44
C ASN A 146 49.74 -0.45 45.48
N SER A 147 49.72 0.79 44.99
CA SER A 147 50.88 1.71 45.05
C SER A 147 51.02 2.41 46.40
N ARG A 148 49.95 2.49 47.19
CA ARG A 148 49.97 3.09 48.53
C ARG A 148 50.58 2.09 49.52
N LYS A 149 51.91 2.14 49.68
CA LYS A 149 52.60 1.39 50.73
C LYS A 149 52.07 1.86 52.09
N LEU A 150 51.37 0.97 52.78
CA LEU A 150 51.00 1.18 54.17
C LEU A 150 52.29 1.41 54.97
N PRO A 151 52.36 2.45 55.82
CA PRO A 151 53.54 2.70 56.62
C PRO A 151 53.81 1.48 57.51
N GLU A 152 55.09 1.11 57.63
CA GLU A 152 55.53 -0.01 58.44
C GLU A 152 55.12 0.22 59.90
N TYR A 153 54.54 -0.81 60.52
CA TYR A 153 54.05 -0.69 61.89
C TYR A 153 55.22 -0.55 62.85
N THR A 154 55.32 0.60 63.50
CA THR A 154 56.32 0.86 64.55
C THR A 154 55.63 0.98 65.91
N ARG A 155 56.19 0.29 66.91
CA ARG A 155 55.76 0.44 68.31
C ARG A 155 56.27 1.78 68.82
N VAL A 156 55.36 2.73 68.94
CA VAL A 156 55.65 4.06 69.51
C VAL A 156 55.19 4.07 70.98
N PRO A 157 56.03 4.51 71.93
CA PRO A 157 55.63 4.69 73.33
C PRO A 157 54.39 5.58 73.44
N LEU A 158 53.52 5.29 74.41
CA LEU A 158 52.28 6.05 74.58
C LEU A 158 52.52 7.55 74.79
N GLN A 159 53.63 7.91 75.46
CA GLN A 159 53.98 9.31 75.75
C GLN A 159 54.20 10.14 74.47
N ASP A 160 54.81 9.56 73.44
CA ASP A 160 55.07 10.26 72.18
C ASP A 160 53.78 10.41 71.35
N ARG A 161 52.86 9.44 71.45
CA ARG A 161 51.51 9.57 70.87
C ARG A 161 50.68 10.65 71.56
N LEU A 162 50.81 10.78 72.89
CA LEU A 162 50.13 11.81 73.67
C LEU A 162 50.67 13.21 73.36
N LYS A 163 51.98 13.37 73.15
CA LYS A 163 52.59 14.64 72.73
C LYS A 163 52.12 15.12 71.35
N MET A 164 51.81 14.22 70.42
CA MET A 164 51.25 14.60 69.11
C MET A 164 49.87 15.26 69.22
N LEU A 165 49.19 15.11 70.36
CA LEU A 165 47.89 15.72 70.64
C LEU A 165 48.03 17.07 71.37
N ASP A 166 49.22 17.44 71.87
CA ASP A 166 49.44 18.71 72.58
C ASP A 166 49.22 19.95 71.70
N GLY A 167 49.25 19.81 70.37
CA GLY A 167 48.93 20.88 69.41
C GLY A 167 47.46 20.92 68.96
N VAL A 168 46.61 20.01 69.46
CA VAL A 168 45.21 19.88 69.04
C VAL A 168 44.30 20.21 70.21
N GLY A 169 43.81 21.46 70.26
CA GLY A 169 42.91 21.95 71.31
C GLY A 169 43.60 22.88 72.32
N HIS A 170 42.99 23.11 73.49
CA HIS A 170 43.58 23.91 74.56
C HIS A 170 44.52 23.05 75.41
N CYS A 171 45.82 23.31 75.30
CA CYS A 171 46.88 22.59 76.00
C CYS A 171 46.87 22.94 77.50
N LEU A 172 47.03 21.94 78.38
CA LEU A 172 47.06 22.15 79.85
C LEU A 172 48.46 22.46 80.41
N ASN A 173 49.51 22.50 79.59
CA ASN A 173 50.88 22.78 80.04
C ASN A 173 51.16 24.29 80.09
N LYS A 174 50.81 24.91 81.22
CA LYS A 174 51.46 26.14 81.70
C LYS A 174 52.49 25.74 82.76
N SER A 175 53.77 25.79 82.40
CA SER A 175 54.92 26.13 83.28
C SER A 175 56.21 26.05 82.49
#